data_AF-A0A7W3IU01-F1
#
_entry.id   AF-A0A7W3IU01-F1
#
_cell.length_a   1.000
_cell.length_b   1.000
_cell.length_c   1.000
_cell.angle_alpha   90.00
_cell.angle_beta   90.00
_cell.angle_gamma   90.00
#
_symmetry.space_group_name_H-M   'P 1'
#
loop_
_entity.id
_entity.type
_entity.pdbx_description
1 polymer ?
#
loop_
_entity_poly.entity_id
_entity_poly.type
_entity_poly.pdbx_seq_one_letter_code
_entity_poly.pdbx_strand_id
1 'polypeptide(L)'
;MKPIPAELPHPRSRRWANRRWWDPLGYLRVRSLSNPGWHREPDRVLRELLAQRKLVPAEEQRLLDRAIAATRRYPRTAAGHRDPDAAWDEVLTAVDAFLVARQRRHLHSAAGARENSRRPERNPSG
;
A
#
# COMPACT_ATOMS: atom_id res chain seq x y z
N MET A 1 -4.86 1.24 19.56
CA MET A 1 -3.84 1.13 18.49
C MET A 1 -4.17 -0.08 17.64
N LYS A 2 -4.25 0.05 16.31
CA LYS A 2 -4.38 -1.12 15.41
C LYS A 2 -3.03 -1.85 15.38
N PRO A 3 -3.00 -3.18 15.47
CA PRO A 3 -1.74 -3.92 15.44
C PRO A 3 -1.04 -3.72 14.10
N ILE A 4 0.28 -3.56 14.14
CA ILE A 4 1.12 -3.60 12.95
C ILE A 4 0.98 -5.02 12.37
N PRO A 5 0.56 -5.20 11.10
CA PRO A 5 0.51 -6.54 10.52
C PRO A 5 1.86 -7.27 10.63
N ALA A 6 1.79 -8.55 11.04
CA ALA A 6 2.97 -9.37 11.33
C ALA A 6 3.94 -9.51 10.14
N GLU A 7 3.45 -9.31 8.92
CA GLU A 7 4.22 -9.38 7.68
C GLU A 7 5.15 -8.18 7.46
N LEU A 8 5.12 -7.17 8.34
CA LEU A 8 5.91 -5.96 8.19
C LEU A 8 7.23 -6.04 8.98
N PRO A 9 8.38 -5.66 8.41
CA PRO A 9 9.64 -5.54 9.15
C PRO A 9 9.50 -4.60 10.36
N HIS A 10 10.23 -4.91 11.44
CA HIS A 10 10.22 -4.12 12.67
C HIS A 10 10.60 -2.65 12.40
N PRO A 11 9.91 -1.65 13.01
CA PRO A 11 10.14 -0.21 12.79
C PRO A 11 11.56 0.33 13.03
N ARG A 12 12.44 -0.46 13.67
CA ARG A 12 13.84 -0.09 13.96
C ARG A 12 14.88 -0.83 13.09
N SER A 13 14.45 -1.62 12.09
CA SER A 13 15.37 -2.46 11.30
C SER A 13 16.00 -1.72 10.10
N ARG A 14 17.15 -2.20 9.61
CA ARG A 14 17.75 -1.66 8.37
C ARG A 14 16.84 -1.85 7.15
N ARG A 15 16.11 -2.97 7.14
CA ARG A 15 15.06 -3.30 6.15
C ARG A 15 13.91 -2.30 6.18
N TRP A 16 13.58 -1.79 7.37
CA TRP A 16 12.61 -0.73 7.60
C TRP A 16 13.05 0.60 6.99
N ALA A 17 14.30 1.01 7.23
CA ALA A 17 14.85 2.25 6.67
C ALA A 17 14.88 2.22 5.13
N ASN A 18 15.23 1.07 4.54
CA ASN A 18 15.24 0.89 3.09
C ASN A 18 13.84 0.81 2.46
N ARG A 19 12.80 0.49 3.24
CA ARG A 19 11.42 0.36 2.73
C ARG A 19 10.87 1.66 2.16
N ARG A 20 11.33 2.82 2.67
CA ARG A 20 10.99 4.14 2.14
C ARG A 20 11.23 4.26 0.63
N TRP A 21 12.21 3.54 0.09
CA TRP A 21 12.65 3.66 -1.30
C TRP A 21 11.94 2.69 -2.26
N TRP A 22 11.51 1.51 -1.81
CA TRP A 22 10.87 0.50 -2.67
C TRP A 22 9.38 0.28 -2.37
N ASP A 23 8.86 0.71 -1.22
CA ASP A 23 7.44 0.68 -0.83
C ASP A 23 7.07 1.93 0.01
N PRO A 24 7.00 3.11 -0.64
CA PRO A 24 6.74 4.38 0.05
C PRO A 24 5.35 4.43 0.71
N LEU A 25 4.32 3.81 0.11
CA LEU A 25 2.97 3.76 0.67
C LEU A 25 2.90 2.83 1.89
N GLY A 26 3.51 1.66 1.86
CA GLY A 26 3.61 0.79 3.03
C GLY A 26 4.43 1.41 4.16
N TYR A 27 5.50 2.15 3.84
CA TYR A 27 6.23 2.94 4.84
C TYR A 27 5.33 3.99 5.52
N LEU A 28 4.57 4.78 4.75
CA LEU A 28 3.67 5.82 5.27
C LEU A 28 2.55 5.22 6.13
N ARG A 29 1.98 4.09 5.72
CA ARG A 29 0.94 3.39 6.46
C ARG A 29 1.43 2.98 7.84
N VAL A 30 2.54 2.26 7.94
CA VAL A 30 3.04 1.78 9.23
C VAL A 30 3.55 2.93 10.09
N ARG A 31 4.17 3.95 9.50
CA ARG A 31 4.53 5.18 10.21
C ARG A 31 3.29 5.76 10.90
N SER A 32 2.17 5.82 10.18
CA SER A 32 0.89 6.30 10.70
C SER A 32 0.30 5.41 11.81
N LEU A 33 0.51 4.09 11.74
CA LEU A 33 0.02 3.15 12.76
C LEU A 33 0.93 3.06 14.00
N SER A 34 2.22 3.35 13.85
CA SER A 34 3.22 3.15 14.91
C SER A 34 3.19 4.25 15.97
N ASN A 35 2.78 5.46 15.61
CA ASN A 35 2.66 6.56 16.56
C ASN A 35 1.57 7.55 16.12
N PRO A 36 0.43 7.62 16.86
CA PRO A 36 -0.66 8.53 16.53
C PRO A 36 -0.30 10.01 16.72
N GLY A 37 0.75 10.33 17.49
CA GLY A 37 1.26 11.69 17.67
C GLY A 37 2.16 12.18 16.53
N TRP A 38 2.48 11.35 15.54
CA TRP A 38 3.20 11.80 14.36
C TRP A 38 2.30 12.56 13.40
N HIS A 39 2.81 13.66 12.87
CA HIS A 39 2.10 14.49 11.89
C HIS A 39 1.69 13.65 10.67
N ARG A 40 0.39 13.70 10.34
CA ARG A 40 -0.18 13.03 9.17
C ARG A 40 0.24 13.77 7.91
N GLU A 41 0.70 13.06 6.89
CA GLU A 41 1.23 13.66 5.65
C GLU A 41 0.30 13.37 4.45
N PRO A 42 -0.95 13.89 4.40
CA PRO A 42 -1.91 13.57 3.34
C PRO A 42 -1.40 13.97 1.95
N ASP A 43 -0.68 15.09 1.82
CA ASP A 43 -0.14 15.53 0.53
C ASP A 43 0.98 14.62 0.02
N ARG A 44 1.76 14.05 0.95
CA ARG A 44 2.77 13.05 0.61
C ARG A 44 2.12 11.76 0.14
N VAL A 45 1.10 11.28 0.86
CA VAL A 45 0.30 10.10 0.44
C VAL A 45 -0.30 10.34 -0.95
N LEU A 46 -0.91 11.49 -1.18
CA LEU A 46 -1.52 11.83 -2.47
C LEU A 46 -0.48 11.82 -3.61
N ARG A 47 0.70 12.40 -3.38
CA ARG A 47 1.79 12.42 -4.37
C ARG A 47 2.22 11.02 -4.76
N GLU A 48 2.40 10.14 -3.78
CA GLU A 48 2.79 8.74 -4.01
C GLU A 48 1.69 7.98 -4.79
N LEU A 49 0.42 8.15 -4.41
CA LEU A 49 -0.70 7.54 -5.14
C LEU A 49 -0.76 8.02 -6.60
N LEU A 50 -0.59 9.31 -6.85
CA LEU A 50 -0.57 9.85 -8.21
C LEU A 50 0.60 9.32 -9.04
N ALA A 51 1.76 9.10 -8.43
CA ALA A 51 2.92 8.50 -9.09
C ALA A 51 2.66 7.05 -9.53
N GLN A 52 1.82 6.30 -8.79
CA GLN A 52 1.45 4.93 -9.16
C GLN A 52 0.53 4.85 -10.39
N ARG A 53 -0.14 5.94 -10.78
CA ARG A 53 -1.20 5.93 -11.80
C ARG A 53 -0.75 5.43 -13.18
N LYS A 54 0.53 5.59 -13.52
CA LYS A 54 1.10 5.11 -14.80
C LYS A 54 1.65 3.68 -14.73
N LEU A 55 1.73 3.11 -13.53
CA LEU A 55 2.41 1.84 -13.25
C LEU A 55 1.44 0.73 -12.84
N VAL A 56 0.23 1.09 -12.44
CA VAL A 56 -0.79 0.13 -12.00
C VAL A 56 -1.55 -0.46 -13.20
N PRO A 57 -1.84 -1.77 -13.17
CA PRO A 57 -2.76 -2.38 -14.13
C PRO A 57 -4.17 -1.78 -14.05
N ALA A 58 -4.94 -1.89 -15.13
CA ALA A 58 -6.30 -1.37 -15.21
C ALA A 58 -7.22 -1.94 -14.10
N GLU A 59 -7.00 -3.18 -13.69
CA GLU A 59 -7.77 -3.85 -12.65
C GLU A 59 -7.55 -3.21 -11.26
N GLU A 60 -6.38 -2.64 -11.01
CA GLU A 60 -6.04 -1.96 -9.75
C GLU A 60 -6.43 -0.47 -9.77
N GLN A 61 -6.75 0.08 -10.94
CA GLN A 61 -7.02 1.52 -11.12
C GLN A 61 -8.17 2.02 -10.24
N ARG A 62 -9.24 1.23 -10.09
CA ARG A 62 -10.40 1.58 -9.24
C ARG A 62 -10.01 1.71 -7.76
N LEU A 63 -9.11 0.85 -7.28
CA LEU A 63 -8.62 0.89 -5.90
C LEU A 63 -7.70 2.07 -5.68
N LEU A 64 -6.83 2.38 -6.66
CA LEU A 64 -5.98 3.55 -6.65
C LEU A 64 -6.82 4.85 -6.60
N ASP A 65 -7.83 4.96 -7.46
CA ASP A 65 -8.71 6.13 -7.53
C ASP A 65 -9.50 6.32 -6.23
N ARG A 66 -9.93 5.22 -5.59
CA ARG A 66 -10.58 5.27 -4.27
C ARG A 66 -9.64 5.80 -3.19
N ALA A 67 -8.37 5.38 -3.17
CA ALA A 67 -7.36 5.89 -2.25
C ALA A 67 -7.05 7.39 -2.49
N ILE A 68 -6.96 7.80 -3.75
CA ILE A 68 -6.80 9.23 -4.13
C ILE A 68 -8.00 10.04 -3.63
N ALA A 69 -9.22 9.57 -3.86
CA ALA A 69 -10.43 10.25 -3.44
C ALA A 69 -10.53 10.37 -1.91
N ALA A 70 -10.21 9.31 -1.16
CA ALA A 70 -10.15 9.35 0.30
C ALA A 70 -9.13 10.39 0.79
N THR A 71 -7.92 10.39 0.21
CA THR A 71 -6.85 11.34 0.57
C THR A 71 -7.23 12.79 0.27
N ARG A 72 -7.95 13.04 -0.84
CA ARG A 72 -8.45 14.39 -1.18
C ARG A 72 -9.56 14.88 -0.26
N ARG A 73 -10.37 13.97 0.29
CA ARG A 73 -11.43 14.29 1.26
C ARG A 73 -10.89 14.50 2.68
N TYR A 74 -9.64 14.14 2.94
CA TYR A 74 -9.04 14.37 4.25
C TYR A 74 -9.05 15.87 4.57
N PRO A 75 -9.61 16.28 5.73
CA PRO A 75 -9.79 17.68 6.06
C PRO A 75 -8.42 18.38 6.10
N ARG A 76 -8.30 19.48 5.35
CA ARG A 76 -7.05 20.26 5.27
C ARG A 76 -6.94 21.37 6.30
N THR A 77 -8.04 21.78 6.95
CA THR A 77 -8.05 22.88 7.95
C THR A 77 -9.28 22.84 8.87
N ALA A 78 -9.18 23.55 9.99
CA ALA A 78 -9.94 23.50 11.26
C ALA A 78 -11.49 23.70 11.24
N ALA A 79 -12.15 23.67 10.09
CA ALA A 79 -13.54 24.14 9.95
C ALA A 79 -14.59 23.03 9.69
N GLY A 80 -14.27 21.76 9.91
CA GLY A 80 -15.18 20.65 9.62
C GLY A 80 -15.46 19.79 10.84
N HIS A 81 -16.75 19.58 11.14
CA HIS A 81 -17.31 18.63 12.11
C HIS A 81 -16.94 17.14 11.86
N ARG A 82 -15.80 16.85 11.22
CA ARG A 82 -15.35 15.51 10.91
C ARG A 82 -14.13 15.20 11.76
N ASP A 83 -14.26 14.16 12.58
CA ASP A 83 -13.16 13.61 13.38
C ASP A 83 -11.92 13.36 12.48
N PRO A 84 -10.80 14.08 12.68
CA PRO A 84 -9.58 13.89 11.91
C PRO A 84 -9.07 12.45 11.96
N ASP A 85 -9.29 11.74 13.06
CA ASP A 85 -8.83 10.36 13.26
C ASP A 85 -9.64 9.41 12.38
N ALA A 86 -10.97 9.51 12.42
CA ALA A 86 -11.85 8.78 11.52
C ALA A 86 -11.55 9.07 10.04
N ALA A 87 -11.32 10.34 9.69
CA ALA A 87 -10.95 10.72 8.33
C ALA A 87 -9.59 10.13 7.90
N TRP A 88 -8.62 10.04 8.81
CA TRP A 88 -7.34 9.42 8.52
C TRP A 88 -7.46 7.90 8.38
N ASP A 89 -8.29 7.27 9.20
CA ASP A 89 -8.61 5.85 9.11
C ASP A 89 -9.26 5.48 7.76
N GLU A 90 -10.10 6.35 7.19
CA GLU A 90 -10.63 6.18 5.83
C GLU A 90 -9.51 6.20 4.76
N VAL A 91 -8.55 7.11 4.91
CA VAL A 91 -7.37 7.16 4.02
C VAL A 91 -6.58 5.86 4.11
N LEU A 92 -6.22 5.44 5.32
CA LEU A 92 -5.44 4.22 5.55
C LEU A 92 -6.17 2.97 5.04
N THR A 93 -7.49 2.88 5.25
CA THR A 93 -8.30 1.75 4.75
C THR A 93 -8.28 1.66 3.23
N ALA A 94 -8.40 2.79 2.53
CA ALA A 94 -8.36 2.81 1.07
C ALA A 94 -6.97 2.49 0.51
N VAL A 95 -5.91 3.00 1.15
CA VAL A 95 -4.52 2.64 0.82
C VAL A 95 -4.26 1.15 1.04
N ASP A 96 -4.73 0.59 2.17
CA ASP A 96 -4.57 -0.83 2.49
C ASP A 96 -5.25 -1.73 1.45
N ALA A 97 -6.47 -1.39 1.03
CA ALA A 97 -7.17 -2.15 0.00
C ALA A 97 -6.37 -2.21 -1.32
N PHE A 98 -5.79 -1.07 -1.74
CA PHE A 98 -4.92 -1.01 -2.91
C PHE A 98 -3.65 -1.86 -2.74
N LEU A 99 -2.95 -1.72 -1.61
CA LEU A 99 -1.72 -2.49 -1.34
C LEU A 99 -1.97 -3.99 -1.26
N VAL A 100 -3.08 -4.41 -0.64
CA VAL A 100 -3.46 -5.83 -0.55
C VAL A 100 -3.74 -6.41 -1.92
N ALA A 101 -4.46 -5.69 -2.79
CA ALA A 101 -4.73 -6.16 -4.16
C ALA A 101 -3.43 -6.33 -4.95
N ARG A 102 -2.52 -5.35 -4.86
CA ARG A 102 -1.20 -5.40 -5.50
C ARG A 102 -0.36 -6.58 -5.00
N GLN A 103 -0.35 -6.82 -3.69
CA GLN A 103 0.37 -7.95 -3.09
C GLN A 103 -0.21 -9.29 -3.55
N ARG A 104 -1.54 -9.43 -3.60
CA ARG A 104 -2.20 -10.64 -4.11
C ARG A 104 -1.82 -10.93 -5.56
N ARG A 105 -1.81 -9.90 -6.43
CA ARG A 105 -1.37 -10.06 -7.82
C ARG A 105 0.09 -10.51 -7.89
N HIS A 106 0.97 -9.86 -7.14
CA HIS A 106 2.39 -10.25 -7.11
C HIS A 106 2.57 -11.71 -6.69
N LEU A 107 1.87 -12.15 -5.64
CA LEU A 107 1.91 -13.55 -5.19
C LEU A 107 1.33 -14.52 -6.24
N HIS A 108 0.24 -14.15 -6.92
CA HIS A 108 -0.33 -14.97 -7.99
C HIS A 108 0.63 -15.11 -9.17
N SER A 109 1.25 -14.02 -9.63
CA SER A 109 2.27 -14.05 -10.68
C SER A 109 3.51 -14.86 -10.26
N ALA A 110 3.96 -14.73 -9.01
CA ALA A 110 5.10 -15.48 -8.48
C ALA A 110 4.80 -16.99 -8.33
N ALA A 111 3.57 -17.35 -7.95
CA ALA A 111 3.13 -18.74 -7.90
C ALA A 111 3.10 -19.37 -9.29
N GLY A 112 2.53 -18.68 -10.28
CA GLY A 112 2.53 -19.13 -11.68
C GLY A 112 3.95 -19.25 -12.26
N ALA A 113 4.85 -18.30 -11.94
CA ALA A 113 6.25 -18.39 -12.36
C ALA A 113 6.98 -19.60 -11.74
N ARG A 114 6.74 -19.89 -10.45
CA ARG A 114 7.32 -21.07 -9.77
C ARG A 114 6.76 -22.39 -10.30
N GLU A 115 5.51 -22.42 -10.72
CA GLU A 115 4.90 -23.58 -11.37
C GLU A 115 5.46 -23.81 -12.78
N ASN A 116 5.66 -22.73 -13.56
CA ASN A 116 6.30 -22.80 -14.87
C ASN A 116 7.76 -23.28 -14.78
N SER A 117 8.52 -22.85 -13.77
CA SER A 117 9.89 -23.32 -13.55
C SER A 117 9.98 -24.77 -13.04
N ARG A 118 8.87 -25.34 -12.55
CA ARG A 118 8.80 -26.74 -12.07
C ARG A 118 8.27 -27.73 -13.10
N ARG A 119 7.75 -27.26 -14.23
CA ARG A 119 7.52 -28.08 -15.42
C ARG A 119 8.79 -28.03 -16.30
N PRO A 120 9.74 -28.97 -16.17
CA PRO A 120 10.68 -29.18 -17.25
C PRO A 120 9.85 -29.62 -18.47
N GLU A 121 10.17 -29.05 -19.62
CA GLU A 121 9.66 -29.49 -20.92
C GLU A 121 9.71 -31.02 -20.97
N ARG A 122 8.53 -31.65 -21.06
CA ARG A 122 8.44 -33.03 -21.50
C ARG A 122 8.93 -33.03 -22.94
N ASN A 123 10.23 -33.24 -23.14
CA ASN A 123 10.77 -33.70 -24.41
C ASN A 123 10.04 -34.99 -24.78
N PRO A 124 9.31 -35.05 -25.91
CA PRO A 124 8.95 -36.32 -26.48
C PRO A 124 10.22 -36.86 -27.13
N SER A 125 10.96 -37.68 -26.40
CA SER A 125 11.99 -38.53 -26.99
C SER A 125 11.32 -39.78 -27.56
N GLY A 126 11.49 -39.99 -28.87
CA GLY A 126 11.29 -41.29 -29.54
C GLY A 126 10.00 -41.41 -30.31
#